data_AF-B0M907-F1
#
_entry.id   AF-B0M907-F1
#
_cell.length_a   1.000
_cell.length_b   1.000
_cell.length_c   1.000
_cell.angle_alpha   90.00
_cell.angle_beta   90.00
_cell.angle_gamma   90.00
#
_symmetry.space_group_name_H-M   'P 1'
#
loop_
_entity.id
_entity.type
_entity.pdbx_description
1 polymer ?
#
loop_
_entity_poly.entity_id
_entity_poly.type
_entity_poly.pdbx_seq_one_letter_code
_entity_poly.pdbx_strand_id
1 'polypeptide(L)'
;MGEKLLLVSVSGVQEYISRAKKTADLYGSSQRVIKQILWIKKRIQKEFESCELLLGEGVVGDPPNFFIAKLQTDKTSEEVEKQILDVLMKEGERCSEDLPCFITVCSTKENYQETYKFLYRKFQAYKNNRLNAFLPKQESEEQVTSHICSICGIRLADALVDEEYLCNECRNKRKEGKRIAFPSTENFGSLYYALVRIDIDDMGMYISGEKGWERDEELHNYQKKISRAANEFFIKEKEFINQKVKKVTENENAVIYAGGDDMLFFCPVFCIEDITKKLESDWTEMCDSGMTFSQSIIVAHCKEPLRYVLKKSRESMEQVKQHYRKDGKGGCCFSVLYRGSGSRMVFVKGDRMQDHFYSLISALCRHQFSRSVIFQMEEEFTGWGENFGVDEYTDLRFIMNNETKRIVGRKSGGKSSEEKQELTDLLINLRTDVTKEAKDGFYIDFNAYFDLMHIAEKLASFSEK
;
A
#
# COMPACT_ATOMS: atom_id res chain seq x y z
N MET A 1 35.77 20.99 -14.11
CA MET A 1 34.42 20.47 -13.83
C MET A 1 34.36 19.96 -12.41
N GLY A 2 33.51 20.57 -11.60
CA GLY A 2 33.22 20.11 -10.25
C GLY A 2 32.12 19.05 -10.29
N GLU A 3 32.24 18.06 -9.41
CA GLU A 3 31.23 17.02 -9.29
C GLU A 3 30.07 17.50 -8.41
N LYS A 4 28.84 17.20 -8.86
CA LYS A 4 27.60 17.56 -8.18
C LYS A 4 26.74 16.32 -7.95
N LEU A 5 26.05 16.31 -6.82
CA LEU A 5 25.03 15.32 -6.50
C LEU A 5 23.64 15.95 -6.63
N LEU A 6 22.79 15.35 -7.46
CA LEU A 6 21.42 15.75 -7.77
C LEU A 6 20.45 14.74 -7.14
N LEU A 7 19.42 15.23 -6.47
CA LEU A 7 18.26 14.44 -6.03
C LEU A 7 17.00 15.04 -6.64
N VAL A 8 16.22 14.17 -7.27
CA VAL A 8 14.92 14.49 -7.86
C VAL A 8 13.85 13.62 -7.23
N SER A 9 12.72 14.22 -6.83
CA SER A 9 11.58 13.47 -6.29
C SER A 9 10.24 14.05 -6.73
N VAL A 10 9.40 13.20 -7.32
CA VAL A 10 8.00 13.49 -7.63
C VAL A 10 7.16 13.12 -6.41
N SER A 11 6.50 14.11 -5.81
CA SER A 11 5.67 13.91 -4.61
C SER A 11 4.18 13.91 -4.93
N GLY A 12 3.38 13.44 -3.98
CA GLY A 12 1.91 13.38 -4.13
C GLY A 12 1.41 12.20 -4.98
N VAL A 13 2.28 11.25 -5.33
CA VAL A 13 1.95 10.08 -6.17
C VAL A 13 0.72 9.32 -5.68
N GLN A 14 0.71 8.90 -4.41
CA GLN A 14 -0.40 8.12 -3.85
C GLN A 14 -1.73 8.89 -3.87
N GLU A 15 -1.70 10.17 -3.51
CA GLU A 15 -2.86 11.06 -3.54
C GLU A 15 -3.37 11.26 -4.98
N TYR A 16 -2.45 11.49 -5.91
CA TYR A 16 -2.76 11.68 -7.32
C TYR A 16 -3.39 10.43 -7.95
N ILE A 17 -2.83 9.25 -7.70
CA ILE A 17 -3.35 7.96 -8.16
C ILE A 17 -4.75 7.72 -7.55
N SER A 18 -4.91 7.96 -6.25
CA SER A 18 -6.15 7.67 -5.53
C SER A 18 -7.32 8.61 -5.88
N ARG A 19 -7.06 9.73 -6.58
CA ARG A 19 -8.10 10.62 -7.13
C ARG A 19 -8.69 10.03 -8.42
N ALA A 20 -9.49 8.99 -8.23
CA ALA A 20 -10.11 8.22 -9.31
C ALA A 20 -11.57 7.88 -8.98
N LYS A 21 -12.43 7.84 -10.01
CA LYS A 21 -13.82 7.39 -9.89
C LYS A 21 -14.02 5.99 -10.50
N LYS A 22 -13.28 5.66 -11.55
CA LYS A 22 -13.27 4.35 -12.23
C LYS A 22 -11.88 3.73 -12.17
N THR A 23 -11.76 2.42 -12.37
CA THR A 23 -10.46 1.73 -12.44
C THR A 23 -9.59 2.25 -13.58
N ALA A 24 -10.20 2.65 -14.71
CA ALA A 24 -9.51 3.33 -15.80
C ALA A 24 -8.88 4.67 -15.35
N ASP A 25 -9.55 5.46 -14.50
CA ASP A 25 -8.98 6.71 -13.97
C ASP A 25 -7.79 6.43 -13.06
N LEU A 26 -7.91 5.39 -12.24
CA LEU A 26 -6.91 4.95 -11.29
C LEU A 26 -5.63 4.49 -12.02
N TYR A 27 -5.80 3.58 -12.99
CA TYR A 27 -4.70 3.09 -13.81
C TYR A 27 -4.10 4.20 -14.69
N GLY A 28 -4.95 5.02 -15.34
CA GLY A 28 -4.49 6.16 -16.12
C GLY A 28 -3.69 7.18 -15.30
N SER A 29 -4.03 7.36 -14.02
CA SER A 29 -3.23 8.18 -13.10
C SER A 29 -1.85 7.58 -12.83
N SER A 30 -1.76 6.26 -12.57
CA SER A 30 -0.48 5.56 -12.42
C SER A 30 0.40 5.72 -13.68
N GLN A 31 -0.19 5.51 -14.86
CA GLN A 31 0.53 5.68 -16.13
C GLN A 31 1.04 7.11 -16.34
N ARG A 32 0.30 8.14 -15.90
CA ARG A 32 0.75 9.52 -15.94
C ARG A 32 1.93 9.78 -15.00
N VAL A 33 1.91 9.22 -13.78
CA VAL A 33 3.04 9.28 -12.84
C VAL A 33 4.30 8.69 -13.49
N ILE A 34 4.18 7.47 -14.03
CA ILE A 34 5.28 6.76 -14.69
C ILE A 34 5.85 7.60 -15.84
N LYS A 35 4.99 8.09 -16.73
CA LYS A 35 5.40 8.92 -17.88
C LYS A 35 6.10 10.21 -17.44
N GLN A 36 5.60 10.88 -16.40
CA GLN A 36 6.20 12.10 -15.88
C GLN A 36 7.60 11.84 -15.30
N ILE A 37 7.77 10.81 -14.47
CA ILE A 37 9.07 10.44 -13.90
C ILE A 37 10.07 10.12 -15.02
N LEU A 38 9.68 9.29 -15.99
CA LEU A 38 10.55 8.93 -17.12
C LEU A 38 10.90 10.15 -17.99
N TRP A 39 9.96 11.06 -18.20
CA TRP A 39 10.20 12.28 -18.97
C TRP A 39 11.19 13.21 -18.26
N ILE A 40 11.00 13.48 -16.96
CA ILE A 40 11.92 14.31 -16.16
C ILE A 40 13.32 13.73 -16.19
N LYS A 41 13.43 12.41 -15.93
CA LYS A 41 14.70 11.68 -15.94
C LYS A 41 15.42 11.83 -17.30
N LYS A 42 14.75 11.50 -18.40
CA LYS A 42 15.31 11.61 -19.76
C LYS A 42 15.67 13.05 -20.12
N ARG A 43 14.87 14.03 -19.69
CA ARG A 43 15.13 15.42 -20.03
C ARG A 43 16.36 15.96 -19.32
N ILE A 44 16.57 15.60 -18.05
CA ILE A 44 17.77 15.95 -17.29
C ILE A 44 19.01 15.28 -17.89
N GLN A 45 18.93 13.99 -18.24
CA GLN A 45 20.05 13.29 -18.90
C GLN A 45 20.44 13.90 -20.25
N LYS A 46 19.45 14.43 -21.00
CA LYS A 46 19.72 15.17 -22.25
C LYS A 46 20.34 16.55 -22.00
N GLU A 47 19.97 17.22 -20.90
CA GLU A 47 20.51 18.53 -20.55
C GLU A 47 21.95 18.44 -20.03
N PHE A 48 22.26 17.36 -19.33
CA PHE A 48 23.57 17.09 -18.75
C PHE A 48 24.06 15.73 -19.25
N GLU A 49 24.84 15.70 -20.32
CA GLU A 49 25.39 14.45 -20.88
C GLU A 49 26.23 13.67 -19.85
N SER A 50 26.81 14.37 -18.87
CA SER A 50 27.55 13.79 -17.74
C SER A 50 26.66 13.22 -16.63
N CYS A 51 25.33 13.17 -16.83
CA CYS A 51 24.38 12.68 -15.83
C CYS A 51 24.42 11.16 -15.69
N GLU A 52 25.10 10.72 -14.64
CA GLU A 52 25.18 9.32 -14.22
C GLU A 52 24.16 9.05 -13.12
N LEU A 53 23.29 8.05 -13.30
CA LEU A 53 22.29 7.70 -12.29
C LEU A 53 22.93 6.82 -11.21
N LEU A 54 22.85 7.27 -9.96
CA LEU A 54 23.34 6.54 -8.82
C LEU A 54 22.27 5.66 -8.19
N LEU A 55 21.01 6.14 -8.16
CA LEU A 55 19.84 5.38 -7.73
C LEU A 55 18.72 5.52 -8.75
N GLY A 56 17.96 4.45 -8.97
CA GLY A 56 16.92 4.40 -9.99
C GLY A 56 17.42 4.08 -11.40
N GLU A 57 18.63 3.52 -11.53
CA GLU A 57 19.16 2.96 -12.78
C GLU A 57 18.58 1.56 -13.06
N GLY A 58 18.44 1.18 -14.34
CA GLY A 58 18.17 -0.22 -14.74
C GLY A 58 16.81 -0.81 -14.36
N VAL A 59 15.85 0.01 -13.91
CA VAL A 59 14.54 -0.49 -13.45
C VAL A 59 13.74 -1.07 -14.62
N VAL A 60 13.70 -2.40 -14.71
CA VAL A 60 12.76 -3.15 -15.56
C VAL A 60 11.38 -3.08 -14.89
N GLY A 61 10.61 -2.02 -15.10
CA GLY A 61 9.31 -1.88 -14.41
C GLY A 61 8.86 -0.43 -14.24
N ASP A 62 8.00 -0.18 -13.26
CA ASP A 62 7.54 1.18 -12.96
C ASP A 62 8.66 1.91 -12.19
N PRO A 63 9.08 3.12 -12.61
CA PRO A 63 10.19 3.80 -11.99
C PRO A 63 9.84 4.29 -10.57
N PRO A 64 10.83 4.34 -9.66
CA PRO A 64 10.63 4.96 -8.36
C PRO A 64 10.30 6.45 -8.52
N ASN A 65 9.53 6.99 -7.58
CA ASN A 65 9.18 8.41 -7.54
C ASN A 65 10.37 9.32 -7.13
N PHE A 66 11.53 8.77 -6.82
CA PHE A 66 12.76 9.50 -6.52
C PHE A 66 13.96 8.85 -7.23
N PHE A 67 14.96 9.67 -7.58
CA PHE A 67 16.24 9.18 -8.08
C PHE A 67 17.38 10.12 -7.70
N ILE A 68 18.60 9.59 -7.72
CA ILE A 68 19.83 10.34 -7.42
C ILE A 68 20.76 10.20 -8.61
N ALA A 69 21.38 11.31 -8.99
CA ALA A 69 22.33 11.35 -10.09
C ALA A 69 23.57 12.16 -9.73
N LYS A 70 24.68 11.83 -10.39
CA LYS A 70 25.94 12.54 -10.37
C LYS A 70 26.08 13.33 -11.66
N LEU A 71 26.54 14.57 -11.56
CA LEU A 71 26.75 15.47 -12.69
C LEU A 71 28.18 16.02 -12.65
N GLN A 72 28.81 16.20 -13.82
CA GLN A 72 30.07 16.92 -13.94
C GLN A 72 29.84 18.27 -14.63
N THR A 73 30.10 19.38 -13.92
CA THR A 73 29.88 20.73 -14.44
C THR A 73 30.67 21.78 -13.67
N ASP A 74 31.03 22.89 -14.34
CA ASP A 74 31.66 24.04 -13.68
C ASP A 74 30.64 25.00 -13.02
N LYS A 75 29.34 24.76 -13.22
CA LYS A 75 28.26 25.56 -12.62
C LYS A 75 28.16 25.35 -11.11
N THR A 76 27.68 26.38 -10.41
CA THR A 76 27.28 26.30 -9.00
C THR A 76 26.04 25.41 -8.83
N SER A 77 25.76 24.95 -7.60
CA SER A 77 24.61 24.07 -7.34
C SER A 77 23.28 24.77 -7.66
N GLU A 78 23.20 26.05 -7.34
CA GLU A 78 22.05 26.92 -7.57
C GLU A 78 21.81 27.16 -9.06
N GLU A 79 22.88 27.35 -9.85
CA GLU A 79 22.79 27.48 -11.31
C GLU A 79 22.29 26.19 -11.97
N VAL A 80 22.74 25.02 -11.49
CA VAL A 80 22.26 23.72 -11.98
C VAL A 80 20.79 23.53 -11.64
N GLU A 81 20.38 23.78 -10.39
CA GLU A 81 18.97 23.72 -9.97
C GLU A 81 18.10 24.61 -10.87
N LYS A 82 18.50 25.87 -11.04
CA LYS A 82 17.78 26.83 -11.87
C LYS A 82 17.70 26.38 -13.33
N GLN A 83 18.80 25.91 -13.91
CA GLN A 83 18.81 25.44 -15.30
C GLN A 83 17.85 24.26 -15.50
N ILE A 84 17.87 23.28 -14.58
CA ILE A 84 16.93 22.15 -14.67
C ILE A 84 15.49 22.66 -14.57
N LEU A 85 15.19 23.52 -13.60
CA LEU A 85 13.85 24.07 -13.42
C LEU A 85 13.39 24.84 -14.66
N ASP A 86 14.21 25.72 -15.23
CA ASP A 86 13.89 26.51 -16.42
C ASP A 86 13.56 25.61 -17.62
N VAL A 87 14.35 24.55 -17.81
CA VAL A 87 14.12 23.54 -18.86
C VAL A 87 12.80 22.79 -18.65
N LEU A 88 12.55 22.32 -17.43
CA LEU A 88 11.32 21.59 -17.12
C LEU A 88 10.08 22.49 -17.22
N MET A 89 10.18 23.76 -16.82
CA MET A 89 9.11 24.76 -16.99
C MET A 89 8.81 25.06 -18.45
N LYS A 90 9.84 25.12 -19.29
CA LYS A 90 9.69 25.40 -20.73
C LYS A 90 9.09 24.23 -21.51
N GLU A 91 9.42 22.99 -21.15
CA GLU A 91 9.05 21.80 -21.95
C GLU A 91 8.03 20.89 -21.26
N GLY A 92 7.62 21.22 -20.04
CA GLY A 92 6.85 20.37 -19.14
C GLY A 92 5.33 20.45 -19.27
N GLU A 93 4.79 20.98 -20.37
CA GLU A 93 3.34 21.12 -20.61
C GLU A 93 2.54 19.82 -20.40
N ARG A 94 3.20 18.67 -20.61
CA ARG A 94 2.59 17.33 -20.48
C ARG A 94 2.56 16.81 -19.04
N CYS A 95 3.31 17.43 -18.14
CA CYS A 95 3.38 17.05 -16.73
C CYS A 95 2.13 17.50 -15.98
N SER A 96 1.82 16.82 -14.88
CA SER A 96 0.70 17.16 -14.03
C SER A 96 1.08 18.22 -13.00
N GLU A 97 0.25 19.25 -12.87
CA GLU A 97 0.34 20.24 -11.79
C GLU A 97 -0.01 19.65 -10.41
N ASP A 98 -0.61 18.45 -10.35
CA ASP A 98 -0.86 17.73 -9.11
C ASP A 98 0.33 16.87 -8.65
N LEU A 99 1.40 16.79 -9.44
CA LEU A 99 2.59 15.98 -9.17
C LEU A 99 3.83 16.91 -9.07
N PRO A 100 3.98 17.64 -7.96
CA PRO A 100 5.14 18.50 -7.74
C PRO A 100 6.43 17.70 -7.82
N CYS A 101 7.41 18.22 -8.55
CA CYS A 101 8.76 17.67 -8.58
C CYS A 101 9.72 18.56 -7.79
N PHE A 102 10.46 17.97 -6.87
CA PHE A 102 11.47 18.63 -6.06
C PHE A 102 12.86 18.29 -6.60
N ILE A 103 13.68 19.32 -6.76
CA ILE A 103 15.00 19.23 -7.36
C ILE A 103 15.98 19.89 -6.40
N THR A 104 17.00 19.14 -6.01
CA THR A 104 18.06 19.64 -5.13
C THR A 104 19.40 19.17 -5.64
N VAL A 105 20.39 20.06 -5.56
CA VAL A 105 21.76 19.84 -6.01
C VAL A 105 22.71 20.33 -4.91
N CYS A 106 23.82 19.63 -4.75
CA CYS A 106 24.94 20.08 -3.94
C CYS A 106 26.27 19.70 -4.58
N SER A 107 27.32 20.45 -4.28
CA SER A 107 28.69 20.06 -4.60
C SER A 107 29.08 18.83 -3.80
N THR A 108 29.74 17.86 -4.44
CA THR A 108 30.28 16.72 -3.71
C THR A 108 31.43 17.15 -2.82
N LYS A 109 31.43 16.62 -1.61
CA LYS A 109 32.57 16.66 -0.68
C LYS A 109 33.46 15.44 -0.90
N GLU A 110 34.58 15.36 -0.19
CA GLU A 110 35.46 14.18 -0.16
C GLU A 110 34.70 12.89 0.21
N ASN A 111 33.64 13.01 1.04
CA ASN A 111 32.82 11.89 1.48
C ASN A 111 31.38 11.97 0.89
N TYR A 112 30.98 10.92 0.16
CA TYR A 112 29.63 10.76 -0.39
C TYR A 112 28.55 10.83 0.70
N GLN A 113 28.78 10.21 1.85
CA GLN A 113 27.81 10.14 2.95
C GLN A 113 27.45 11.54 3.48
N GLU A 114 28.45 12.40 3.66
CA GLU A 114 28.19 13.78 4.10
C GLU A 114 27.44 14.57 3.05
N THR A 115 27.83 14.39 1.79
CA THR A 115 27.18 15.02 0.63
C THR A 115 25.71 14.62 0.56
N TYR A 116 25.42 13.32 0.63
CA TYR A 116 24.07 12.78 0.63
C TYR A 116 23.24 13.32 1.80
N LYS A 117 23.78 13.30 3.03
CA LYS A 117 23.07 13.81 4.21
C LYS A 117 22.70 15.29 4.06
N PHE A 118 23.60 16.10 3.51
CA PHE A 118 23.33 17.50 3.23
C PHE A 118 22.25 17.67 2.15
N LEU A 119 22.38 16.94 1.04
CA LEU A 119 21.42 16.92 -0.06
C LEU A 119 20.01 16.55 0.41
N TYR A 120 19.90 15.46 1.19
CA TYR A 120 18.63 14.97 1.70
C TYR A 120 17.99 15.96 2.69
N ARG A 121 18.77 16.61 3.55
CA ARG A 121 18.27 17.69 4.42
C ARG A 121 17.73 18.87 3.62
N LYS A 122 18.44 19.29 2.56
CA LYS A 122 18.00 20.35 1.64
C LYS A 122 16.67 19.96 0.98
N PHE A 123 16.56 18.71 0.51
CA PHE A 123 15.34 18.16 -0.05
C PHE A 123 14.15 18.17 0.92
N GLN A 124 14.34 17.74 2.16
CA GLN A 124 13.28 17.76 3.18
C GLN A 124 12.80 19.19 3.46
N ALA A 125 13.73 20.17 3.52
CA ALA A 125 13.37 21.58 3.66
C ALA A 125 12.53 22.08 2.47
N TYR A 126 12.85 21.68 1.24
CA TYR A 126 12.09 22.05 0.05
C TYR A 126 10.71 21.40 0.03
N LYS A 127 10.56 20.15 0.48
CA LYS A 127 9.24 19.50 0.60
C LYS A 127 8.32 20.23 1.58
N ASN A 128 8.89 20.78 2.67
CA ASN A 128 8.15 21.59 3.63
C ASN A 128 7.79 22.97 3.06
N ASN A 129 8.64 23.54 2.19
CA ASN A 129 8.39 24.80 1.50
C ASN A 129 8.00 24.58 0.02
N ARG A 130 6.71 24.26 -0.20
CA ARG A 130 6.14 23.90 -1.52
C ARG A 130 6.35 24.93 -2.64
N LEU A 131 6.80 26.15 -2.34
CA LEU A 131 7.14 27.18 -3.32
C LEU A 131 8.32 26.78 -4.23
N ASN A 132 9.18 25.85 -3.78
CA ASN A 132 10.36 25.41 -4.52
C ASN A 132 10.11 24.20 -5.43
N ALA A 133 8.86 23.75 -5.56
CA ALA A 133 8.52 22.63 -6.43
C ALA A 133 8.39 23.10 -7.89
N PHE A 134 8.92 22.30 -8.82
CA PHE A 134 8.49 22.36 -10.20
C PHE A 134 7.01 21.96 -10.27
N LEU A 135 6.19 22.91 -10.72
CA LEU A 135 4.78 22.76 -10.99
C LEU A 135 4.52 23.26 -12.41
N PRO A 136 4.26 22.37 -13.38
CA PRO A 136 3.92 22.81 -14.74
C PRO A 136 2.65 23.64 -14.68
N LYS A 137 2.67 24.85 -15.26
CA LYS A 137 1.43 25.63 -15.43
C LYS A 137 0.68 25.05 -16.62
N GLN A 138 -0.56 24.64 -16.42
CA GLN A 138 -1.46 24.37 -17.54
C GLN A 138 -2.23 25.65 -17.87
N GLU A 139 -1.99 26.22 -19.05
CA GLU A 139 -2.82 27.31 -19.57
C GLU A 139 -4.20 26.74 -19.93
N SER A 140 -5.25 27.26 -19.29
CA SER A 140 -6.63 26.89 -19.62
C SER A 140 -7.12 27.78 -20.76
N GLU A 141 -7.00 27.31 -22.01
CA GLU A 141 -7.44 28.10 -23.18
C GLU A 141 -8.93 27.93 -23.54
N GLU A 142 -9.75 27.14 -22.82
CA GLU A 142 -11.11 26.79 -23.26
C GLU A 142 -12.23 26.92 -22.22
N GLN A 143 -13.47 27.01 -22.73
CA GLN A 143 -14.74 27.28 -22.03
C GLN A 143 -14.85 26.60 -20.66
N VAL A 144 -14.63 27.39 -19.62
CA VAL A 144 -14.83 26.99 -18.23
C VAL A 144 -16.33 26.80 -17.98
N THR A 145 -16.75 25.57 -17.69
CA THR A 145 -18.11 25.30 -17.24
C THR A 145 -18.28 25.77 -15.79
N SER A 146 -19.52 26.04 -15.33
CA SER A 146 -19.79 26.35 -13.92
C SER A 146 -19.75 25.13 -12.99
N HIS A 147 -19.47 23.94 -13.53
CA HIS A 147 -19.49 22.68 -12.79
C HIS A 147 -18.10 22.32 -12.26
N ILE A 148 -18.06 21.77 -11.04
CA ILE A 148 -16.84 21.19 -10.48
C ILE A 148 -16.56 19.84 -11.17
N CYS A 149 -15.28 19.55 -11.43
CA CYS A 149 -14.87 18.28 -12.02
C CYS A 149 -15.33 17.08 -11.17
N SER A 150 -16.01 16.14 -11.81
CA SER A 150 -16.63 14.96 -11.21
C SER A 150 -15.63 13.93 -10.67
N ILE A 151 -14.37 13.98 -11.12
CA ILE A 151 -13.31 13.05 -10.68
C ILE A 151 -12.51 13.67 -9.52
N CYS A 152 -11.87 14.82 -9.72
CA CYS A 152 -11.02 15.41 -8.67
C CYS A 152 -11.82 16.14 -7.59
N GLY A 153 -12.94 16.78 -7.94
CA GLY A 153 -13.72 17.61 -7.03
C GLY A 153 -13.04 18.92 -6.60
N ILE A 154 -11.95 19.33 -7.26
CA ILE A 154 -11.12 20.49 -6.86
C ILE A 154 -11.18 21.63 -7.88
N ARG A 155 -11.11 21.31 -9.18
CA ARG A 155 -11.10 22.29 -10.27
C ARG A 155 -12.47 22.39 -10.94
N LEU A 156 -12.74 23.52 -11.61
CA LEU A 156 -13.85 23.61 -12.55
C LEU A 156 -13.59 22.69 -13.75
N ALA A 157 -14.66 22.14 -14.31
CA ALA A 157 -14.60 21.34 -15.52
C ALA A 157 -14.51 22.24 -16.75
N ASP A 158 -13.77 21.78 -17.76
CA ASP A 158 -13.62 22.44 -19.06
C ASP A 158 -14.27 21.63 -20.20
N ALA A 159 -14.74 20.40 -19.92
CA ALA A 159 -15.46 19.60 -20.89
C ALA A 159 -16.45 18.63 -20.24
N LEU A 160 -17.45 18.22 -21.02
CA LEU A 160 -18.34 17.10 -20.71
C LEU A 160 -17.82 15.85 -21.45
N VAL A 161 -17.47 14.79 -20.70
CA VAL A 161 -16.91 13.54 -21.24
C VAL A 161 -17.63 12.36 -20.60
N ASP A 162 -18.20 11.47 -21.41
CA ASP A 162 -19.01 10.34 -20.94
C ASP A 162 -20.12 10.77 -19.94
N GLU A 163 -20.81 11.88 -20.22
CA GLU A 163 -21.83 12.49 -19.33
C GLU A 163 -21.28 13.00 -17.98
N GLU A 164 -19.96 13.10 -17.81
CA GLU A 164 -19.30 13.62 -16.62
C GLU A 164 -18.56 14.93 -16.92
N TYR A 165 -18.76 15.96 -16.10
CA TYR A 165 -18.00 17.20 -16.19
C TYR A 165 -16.56 16.96 -15.71
N LEU A 166 -15.57 17.06 -16.60
CA LEU A 166 -14.15 16.80 -16.32
C LEU A 166 -13.29 18.05 -16.56
N CYS A 167 -12.26 18.24 -15.74
CA CYS A 167 -11.16 19.14 -16.05
C CYS A 167 -10.13 18.44 -16.95
N ASN A 168 -9.25 19.22 -17.58
CA ASN A 168 -8.22 18.75 -18.49
C ASN A 168 -7.37 17.63 -17.90
N GLU A 169 -6.93 17.79 -16.64
CA GLU A 169 -6.10 16.80 -15.97
C GLU A 169 -6.82 15.46 -15.78
N CYS A 170 -8.08 15.50 -15.34
CA CYS A 170 -8.91 14.31 -15.14
C CYS A 170 -9.33 13.66 -16.47
N ARG A 171 -9.55 14.45 -17.52
CA ARG A 171 -9.77 13.97 -18.88
C ARG A 171 -8.55 13.24 -19.42
N ASN A 172 -7.35 13.77 -19.17
CA ASN A 172 -6.09 13.12 -19.55
C ASN A 172 -5.89 11.79 -18.82
N LYS A 173 -6.21 11.72 -17.52
CA LYS A 173 -6.23 10.45 -16.76
C LYS A 173 -7.16 9.42 -17.41
N ARG A 174 -8.42 9.80 -17.67
CA ARG A 174 -9.42 8.94 -18.31
C ARG A 174 -8.96 8.43 -19.68
N LYS A 175 -8.38 9.32 -20.51
CA LYS A 175 -7.86 8.98 -21.84
C LYS A 175 -6.74 7.95 -21.78
N GLU A 176 -5.81 8.08 -20.84
CA GLU A 176 -4.74 7.10 -20.66
C GLU A 176 -5.26 5.75 -20.17
N GLY A 177 -6.21 5.74 -19.24
CA GLY A 177 -6.84 4.52 -18.76
C GLY A 177 -7.58 3.73 -19.85
N LYS A 178 -8.37 4.43 -20.67
CA LYS A 178 -9.13 3.82 -21.78
C LYS A 178 -8.24 3.17 -22.84
N ARG A 179 -7.01 3.66 -23.06
CA ARG A 179 -6.08 3.10 -24.05
C ARG A 179 -5.65 1.67 -23.75
N ILE A 180 -5.59 1.31 -22.47
CA ILE A 180 -5.07 0.01 -22.01
C ILE A 180 -6.22 -0.93 -21.58
N ALA A 181 -7.47 -0.45 -21.62
CA ALA A 181 -8.67 -1.21 -21.27
C ALA A 181 -8.54 -1.94 -19.91
N PHE A 182 -8.04 -1.23 -18.88
CA PHE A 182 -7.88 -1.82 -17.56
C PHE A 182 -9.23 -2.33 -17.01
N PRO A 183 -9.30 -3.56 -16.43
CA PRO A 183 -10.56 -4.18 -16.05
C PRO A 183 -11.36 -3.34 -15.04
N SER A 184 -12.69 -3.46 -15.08
CA SER A 184 -13.56 -2.87 -14.06
C SER A 184 -13.49 -3.68 -12.76
N THR A 185 -14.01 -3.13 -11.66
CA THR A 185 -14.09 -3.85 -10.37
C THR A 185 -14.91 -5.15 -10.47
N GLU A 186 -15.93 -5.19 -11.33
CA GLU A 186 -16.76 -6.39 -11.60
C GLU A 186 -15.97 -7.49 -12.30
N ASN A 187 -14.87 -7.15 -12.99
CA ASN A 187 -14.02 -8.16 -13.62
C ASN A 187 -13.09 -8.86 -12.63
N PHE A 188 -12.88 -8.33 -11.42
CA PHE A 188 -12.05 -8.98 -10.40
C PHE A 188 -12.85 -9.87 -9.44
N GLY A 189 -14.18 -9.85 -9.52
CA GLY A 189 -15.03 -10.73 -8.72
C GLY A 189 -16.51 -10.51 -9.02
N SER A 190 -17.32 -11.56 -8.84
CA SER A 190 -18.74 -11.54 -9.22
C SER A 190 -19.57 -10.52 -8.42
N LEU A 191 -19.22 -10.25 -7.16
CA LEU A 191 -19.89 -9.27 -6.30
C LEU A 191 -18.92 -8.47 -5.43
N TYR A 192 -17.85 -9.11 -4.96
CA TYR A 192 -16.82 -8.49 -4.12
C TYR A 192 -15.45 -8.69 -4.76
N TYR A 193 -14.59 -7.70 -4.56
CA TYR A 193 -13.19 -7.70 -4.97
C TYR A 193 -12.32 -7.25 -3.81
N ALA A 194 -11.01 -7.52 -3.88
CA ALA A 194 -10.04 -6.97 -2.96
C ALA A 194 -9.21 -5.88 -3.63
N LEU A 195 -9.03 -4.76 -2.93
CA LEU A 195 -8.00 -3.77 -3.22
C LEU A 195 -6.87 -3.95 -2.20
N VAL A 196 -5.69 -4.30 -2.69
CA VAL A 196 -4.50 -4.53 -1.86
C VAL A 196 -3.51 -3.41 -2.10
N ARG A 197 -3.05 -2.81 -1.01
CA ARG A 197 -1.97 -1.82 -0.99
C ARG A 197 -0.84 -2.34 -0.12
N ILE A 198 0.38 -2.17 -0.60
CA ILE A 198 1.63 -2.54 0.07
C ILE A 198 2.54 -1.32 0.10
N ASP A 199 3.26 -1.14 1.20
CA ASP A 199 4.22 -0.05 1.37
C ASP A 199 5.39 -0.51 2.27
N ILE A 200 6.61 -0.49 1.73
CA ILE A 200 7.84 -0.89 2.44
C ILE A 200 8.09 0.09 3.58
N ASP A 201 8.25 -0.45 4.79
CA ASP A 201 8.36 0.34 6.00
C ASP A 201 9.73 0.99 6.13
N ASP A 202 9.71 2.27 6.50
CA ASP A 202 10.89 3.08 6.79
C ASP A 202 11.91 3.15 5.65
N MET A 203 11.48 2.97 4.39
CA MET A 203 12.37 2.99 3.22
C MET A 203 13.27 4.24 3.19
N GLY A 204 12.76 5.41 3.56
CA GLY A 204 13.58 6.63 3.66
C GLY A 204 14.71 6.56 4.70
N MET A 205 14.51 5.86 5.83
CA MET A 205 15.55 5.64 6.85
C MET A 205 16.58 4.60 6.41
N TYR A 206 16.13 3.57 5.68
CA TYR A 206 17.03 2.60 5.06
C TYR A 206 17.88 3.30 3.98
N ILE A 207 17.28 4.03 3.05
CA ILE A 207 18.05 4.78 2.03
C ILE A 207 19.01 5.78 2.67
N SER A 208 18.65 6.44 3.78
CA SER A 208 19.55 7.41 4.42
C SER A 208 20.72 6.78 5.20
N GLY A 209 20.69 5.45 5.39
CA GLY A 209 21.64 4.72 6.22
C GLY A 209 21.43 4.96 7.72
N GLU A 210 20.26 5.45 8.14
CA GLU A 210 19.85 5.50 9.54
C GLU A 210 19.46 4.12 10.09
N LYS A 211 19.01 3.22 9.20
CA LYS A 211 18.72 1.82 9.48
C LYS A 211 19.44 0.89 8.50
N GLY A 212 19.83 -0.30 8.98
CA GLY A 212 20.36 -1.41 8.19
C GLY A 212 21.75 -1.22 7.57
N TRP A 213 22.30 0.00 7.60
CA TRP A 213 23.61 0.30 7.02
C TRP A 213 24.74 0.03 8.02
N GLU A 214 25.69 -0.81 7.61
CA GLU A 214 26.91 -1.10 8.34
C GLU A 214 28.03 -0.13 7.90
N ARG A 215 28.84 0.37 8.84
CA ARG A 215 29.77 1.49 8.59
C ARG A 215 31.00 1.12 7.75
N ASP A 216 31.23 -0.16 7.55
CA ASP A 216 32.28 -0.74 6.72
C ASP A 216 31.87 -0.89 5.25
N GLU A 217 30.58 -0.78 4.93
CA GLU A 217 30.08 -0.65 3.56
C GLU A 217 29.97 0.83 3.15
N GLU A 218 30.39 1.21 1.94
CA GLU A 218 30.12 2.55 1.42
C GLU A 218 28.61 2.78 1.26
N LEU A 219 28.08 3.89 1.79
CA LEU A 219 26.65 4.19 1.76
C LEU A 219 26.05 4.11 0.36
N HIS A 220 26.79 4.51 -0.68
CA HIS A 220 26.32 4.43 -2.06
C HIS A 220 26.02 2.99 -2.51
N ASN A 221 26.91 2.04 -2.19
CA ASN A 221 26.75 0.62 -2.54
C ASN A 221 25.57 0.01 -1.79
N TYR A 222 25.44 0.33 -0.51
CA TYR A 222 24.30 -0.06 0.31
C TYR A 222 22.97 0.45 -0.27
N GLN A 223 22.89 1.75 -0.59
CA GLN A 223 21.69 2.35 -1.20
C GLN A 223 21.31 1.66 -2.51
N LYS A 224 22.31 1.33 -3.34
CA LYS A 224 22.09 0.62 -4.61
C LYS A 224 21.57 -0.80 -4.37
N LYS A 225 22.11 -1.51 -3.37
CA LYS A 225 21.65 -2.85 -2.95
C LYS A 225 20.18 -2.82 -2.51
N ILE A 226 19.82 -1.92 -1.58
CA ILE A 226 18.44 -1.82 -1.07
C ILE A 226 17.46 -1.40 -2.17
N SER A 227 17.80 -0.38 -2.97
CA SER A 227 16.93 0.06 -4.07
C SER A 227 16.74 -1.04 -5.12
N ARG A 228 17.77 -1.83 -5.39
CA ARG A 228 17.68 -2.96 -6.33
C ARG A 228 16.78 -4.07 -5.78
N ALA A 229 16.97 -4.46 -4.52
CA ALA A 229 16.16 -5.50 -3.87
C ALA A 229 14.66 -5.13 -3.86
N ALA A 230 14.32 -3.88 -3.49
CA ALA A 230 12.94 -3.41 -3.51
C ALA A 230 12.31 -3.44 -4.91
N ASN A 231 13.06 -3.04 -5.94
CA ASN A 231 12.60 -3.10 -7.33
C ASN A 231 12.42 -4.55 -7.81
N GLU A 232 13.42 -5.41 -7.58
CA GLU A 232 13.35 -6.83 -7.97
C GLU A 232 12.16 -7.53 -7.32
N PHE A 233 11.86 -7.20 -6.05
CA PHE A 233 10.69 -7.70 -5.35
C PHE A 233 9.41 -7.29 -6.09
N PHE A 234 9.16 -6.00 -6.29
CA PHE A 234 7.93 -5.56 -6.94
C PHE A 234 7.79 -6.02 -8.40
N ILE A 235 8.89 -6.24 -9.12
CA ILE A 235 8.85 -6.84 -10.46
C ILE A 235 8.34 -8.28 -10.39
N LYS A 236 8.97 -9.09 -9.52
CA LYS A 236 8.60 -10.50 -9.28
C LYS A 236 7.13 -10.61 -8.86
N GLU A 237 6.72 -9.78 -7.90
CA GLU A 237 5.36 -9.79 -7.37
C GLU A 237 4.33 -9.31 -8.40
N LYS A 238 4.65 -8.29 -9.20
CA LYS A 238 3.77 -7.82 -10.28
C LYS A 238 3.50 -8.93 -11.29
N GLU A 239 4.53 -9.67 -11.67
CA GLU A 239 4.38 -10.81 -12.58
C GLU A 239 3.53 -11.92 -11.95
N PHE A 240 3.85 -12.33 -10.71
CA PHE A 240 3.12 -13.36 -9.99
C PHE A 240 1.64 -13.02 -9.82
N ILE A 241 1.31 -11.81 -9.36
CA ILE A 241 -0.06 -11.35 -9.13
C ILE A 241 -0.84 -11.35 -10.45
N ASN A 242 -0.30 -10.77 -11.53
CA ASN A 242 -0.97 -10.76 -12.82
C ASN A 242 -1.20 -12.18 -13.35
N GLN A 243 -0.22 -13.09 -13.22
CA GLN A 243 -0.38 -14.49 -13.61
C GLN A 243 -1.46 -15.21 -12.77
N LYS A 244 -1.49 -14.98 -11.46
CA LYS A 244 -2.47 -15.58 -10.54
C LYS A 244 -3.88 -15.10 -10.88
N VAL A 245 -4.08 -13.81 -11.07
CA VAL A 245 -5.38 -13.22 -11.42
C VAL A 245 -5.83 -13.64 -12.81
N LYS A 246 -4.93 -13.65 -13.81
CA LYS A 246 -5.24 -14.09 -15.18
C LYS A 246 -5.81 -15.50 -15.23
N LYS A 247 -5.29 -16.42 -14.40
CA LYS A 247 -5.77 -17.80 -14.32
C LYS A 247 -7.24 -17.93 -13.88
N VAL A 248 -7.77 -16.93 -13.19
CA VAL A 248 -9.09 -17.02 -12.52
C VAL A 248 -10.11 -16.00 -13.00
N THR A 249 -9.70 -14.90 -13.64
CA THR A 249 -10.63 -13.88 -14.16
C THR A 249 -10.42 -13.46 -15.61
N GLU A 250 -9.55 -14.15 -16.36
CA GLU A 250 -9.12 -13.79 -17.73
C GLU A 250 -8.46 -12.40 -17.86
N ASN A 251 -8.33 -11.64 -16.76
CA ASN A 251 -7.76 -10.31 -16.75
C ASN A 251 -6.24 -10.39 -16.84
N GLU A 252 -5.64 -9.71 -17.80
CA GLU A 252 -4.19 -9.67 -17.96
C GLU A 252 -3.51 -8.69 -17.00
N ASN A 253 -4.25 -7.72 -16.47
CA ASN A 253 -3.73 -6.65 -15.62
C ASN A 253 -4.54 -6.54 -14.33
N ALA A 254 -3.85 -6.75 -13.20
CA ALA A 254 -4.36 -6.61 -11.85
C ALA A 254 -3.64 -5.48 -11.08
N VAL A 255 -2.36 -5.25 -11.41
CA VAL A 255 -1.50 -4.27 -10.76
C VAL A 255 -1.68 -2.88 -11.36
N ILE A 256 -2.00 -1.91 -10.49
CA ILE A 256 -2.16 -0.50 -10.85
C ILE A 256 -0.83 0.22 -10.86
N TYR A 257 -0.03 0.02 -9.82
CA TYR A 257 1.25 0.68 -9.62
C TYR A 257 2.16 -0.23 -8.79
N ALA A 258 3.43 -0.34 -9.15
CA ALA A 258 4.44 -1.08 -8.39
C ALA A 258 5.80 -0.42 -8.61
N GLY A 259 6.09 0.66 -7.87
CA GLY A 259 7.31 1.45 -8.10
C GLY A 259 7.78 2.18 -6.86
N GLY A 260 9.10 2.19 -6.64
CA GLY A 260 9.67 2.74 -5.42
C GLY A 260 9.47 1.79 -4.25
N ASP A 261 8.66 2.18 -3.29
CA ASP A 261 8.36 1.47 -2.05
C ASP A 261 6.91 1.02 -1.91
N ASP A 262 6.03 1.36 -2.86
CA ASP A 262 4.61 1.02 -2.81
C ASP A 262 4.09 0.23 -4.02
N MET A 263 3.11 -0.63 -3.73
CA MET A 263 2.36 -1.39 -4.73
C MET A 263 0.86 -1.30 -4.44
N LEU A 264 0.06 -1.22 -5.51
CA LEU A 264 -1.40 -1.17 -5.47
C LEU A 264 -1.97 -2.08 -6.55
N PHE A 265 -2.86 -3.01 -6.18
CA PHE A 265 -3.45 -3.94 -7.13
C PHE A 265 -4.85 -4.40 -6.70
N PHE A 266 -5.60 -4.92 -7.67
CA PHE A 266 -6.85 -5.62 -7.43
C PHE A 266 -6.66 -7.12 -7.52
N CYS A 267 -7.41 -7.89 -6.73
CA CYS A 267 -7.48 -9.33 -6.92
C CYS A 267 -8.87 -9.87 -6.51
N PRO A 268 -9.22 -11.08 -6.97
CA PRO A 268 -10.34 -11.82 -6.41
C PRO A 268 -10.13 -12.13 -4.93
N VAL A 269 -11.22 -12.19 -4.17
CA VAL A 269 -11.16 -12.39 -2.72
C VAL A 269 -10.49 -13.71 -2.34
N PHE A 270 -10.74 -14.78 -3.09
CA PHE A 270 -10.14 -16.10 -2.85
C PHE A 270 -8.64 -16.16 -3.20
N CYS A 271 -8.08 -15.15 -3.87
CA CYS A 271 -6.64 -15.09 -4.15
C CYS A 271 -5.84 -14.43 -3.02
N ILE A 272 -6.51 -13.82 -2.03
CA ILE A 272 -5.85 -13.00 -1.02
C ILE A 272 -4.81 -13.82 -0.24
N GLU A 273 -5.18 -14.99 0.28
CA GLU A 273 -4.27 -15.84 1.07
C GLU A 273 -3.01 -16.24 0.30
N ASP A 274 -3.19 -16.72 -0.94
CA ASP A 274 -2.07 -17.14 -1.77
C ASP A 274 -1.12 -15.97 -2.08
N ILE A 275 -1.68 -14.78 -2.30
CA ILE A 275 -0.91 -13.59 -2.64
C ILE A 275 -0.15 -13.08 -1.40
N THR A 276 -0.79 -12.93 -0.25
CA THR A 276 -0.15 -12.41 0.97
C THR A 276 0.95 -13.34 1.48
N LYS A 277 0.69 -14.66 1.51
CA LYS A 277 1.72 -15.64 1.91
C LYS A 277 2.92 -15.61 0.97
N LYS A 278 2.68 -15.46 -0.33
CA LYS A 278 3.76 -15.35 -1.33
C LYS A 278 4.59 -14.09 -1.13
N LEU A 279 3.92 -12.94 -0.94
CA LEU A 279 4.58 -11.65 -0.69
C LEU A 279 5.47 -11.70 0.54
N GLU A 280 4.99 -12.27 1.65
CA GLU A 280 5.76 -12.37 2.89
C GLU A 280 6.95 -13.33 2.73
N SER A 281 6.71 -14.52 2.16
CA SER A 281 7.79 -15.48 1.89
C SER A 281 8.88 -14.89 1.00
N ASP A 282 8.50 -14.22 -0.10
CA ASP A 282 9.47 -13.65 -1.05
C ASP A 282 10.22 -12.48 -0.44
N TRP A 283 9.56 -11.64 0.35
CA TRP A 283 10.22 -10.54 1.03
C TRP A 283 11.23 -11.03 2.06
N THR A 284 10.87 -12.01 2.89
CA THR A 284 11.76 -12.60 3.88
C THR A 284 12.98 -13.27 3.23
N GLU A 285 12.81 -13.92 2.07
CA GLU A 285 13.93 -14.50 1.30
C GLU A 285 14.85 -13.42 0.71
N MET A 286 14.30 -12.30 0.23
CA MET A 286 15.04 -11.27 -0.47
C MET A 286 15.74 -10.25 0.46
N CYS A 287 15.18 -9.99 1.65
CA CYS A 287 15.59 -8.90 2.53
C CYS A 287 15.97 -9.41 3.93
N ASP A 288 17.26 -9.70 4.13
CA ASP A 288 17.82 -10.13 5.44
C ASP A 288 18.05 -8.96 6.44
N SER A 289 17.66 -7.73 6.05
CA SER A 289 18.01 -6.48 6.74
C SER A 289 17.04 -6.06 7.87
N GLY A 290 16.08 -6.91 8.23
CA GLY A 290 14.99 -6.55 9.15
C GLY A 290 14.01 -5.51 8.59
N MET A 291 14.04 -5.30 7.26
CA MET A 291 13.05 -4.48 6.57
C MET A 291 11.69 -5.20 6.58
N THR A 292 10.62 -4.45 6.77
CA THR A 292 9.25 -4.97 6.70
C THR A 292 8.45 -4.18 5.67
N PHE A 293 7.26 -4.66 5.32
CA PHE A 293 6.28 -3.87 4.60
C PHE A 293 4.93 -3.98 5.30
N SER A 294 4.18 -2.89 5.27
CA SER A 294 2.82 -2.86 5.79
C SER A 294 1.80 -3.04 4.66
N GLN A 295 0.66 -3.64 5.00
CA GLN A 295 -0.37 -4.02 4.03
C GLN A 295 -1.74 -3.47 4.43
N SER A 296 -2.53 -3.08 3.43
CA SER A 296 -3.95 -2.78 3.57
C SER A 296 -4.72 -3.59 2.53
N ILE A 297 -5.64 -4.42 3.02
CA ILE A 297 -6.50 -5.28 2.21
C ILE A 297 -7.95 -4.88 2.45
N ILE A 298 -8.56 -4.23 1.45
CA ILE A 298 -9.96 -3.81 1.51
C ILE A 298 -10.80 -4.70 0.62
N VAL A 299 -11.70 -5.47 1.20
CA VAL A 299 -12.71 -6.23 0.47
C VAL A 299 -13.98 -5.41 0.36
N ALA A 300 -14.37 -5.09 -0.87
CA ALA A 300 -15.48 -4.19 -1.15
C ALA A 300 -16.42 -4.77 -2.20
N HIS A 301 -17.70 -4.41 -2.10
CA HIS A 301 -18.68 -4.72 -3.12
C HIS A 301 -18.35 -3.97 -4.42
N CYS A 302 -18.57 -4.56 -5.59
CA CYS A 302 -18.21 -3.96 -6.90
C CYS A 302 -18.90 -2.60 -7.16
N LYS A 303 -20.08 -2.41 -6.57
CA LYS A 303 -20.87 -1.16 -6.59
C LYS A 303 -20.47 -0.12 -5.54
N GLU A 304 -19.57 -0.45 -4.63
CA GLU A 304 -19.07 0.53 -3.65
C GLU A 304 -18.28 1.62 -4.40
N PRO A 305 -18.52 2.92 -4.15
CA PRO A 305 -17.79 3.98 -4.83
C PRO A 305 -16.28 3.82 -4.69
N LEU A 306 -15.56 3.63 -5.80
CA LEU A 306 -14.12 3.37 -5.79
C LEU A 306 -13.31 4.42 -5.01
N ARG A 307 -13.73 5.69 -5.07
CA ARG A 307 -13.12 6.78 -4.30
C ARG A 307 -13.18 6.53 -2.79
N TYR A 308 -14.27 5.96 -2.30
CA TYR A 308 -14.42 5.59 -0.88
C TYR A 308 -13.53 4.41 -0.51
N VAL A 309 -13.46 3.39 -1.37
CA VAL A 309 -12.58 2.22 -1.18
C VAL A 309 -11.10 2.65 -1.15
N LEU A 310 -10.67 3.52 -2.07
CA LEU A 310 -9.30 4.07 -2.11
C LEU A 310 -8.97 4.91 -0.88
N LYS A 311 -9.93 5.72 -0.41
CA LYS A 311 -9.79 6.48 0.84
C LYS A 311 -9.61 5.53 2.02
N LYS A 312 -10.46 4.51 2.15
CA LYS A 312 -10.37 3.50 3.21
C LYS A 312 -9.07 2.72 3.17
N SER A 313 -8.57 2.36 1.99
CA SER A 313 -7.27 1.71 1.83
C SER A 313 -6.11 2.56 2.38
N ARG A 314 -6.13 3.88 2.14
CA ARG A 314 -5.10 4.78 2.67
C ARG A 314 -5.18 4.96 4.17
N GLU A 315 -6.39 5.20 4.69
CA GLU A 315 -6.63 5.31 6.14
C GLU A 315 -6.17 4.02 6.85
N SER A 316 -6.50 2.86 6.30
CA SER A 316 -6.11 1.56 6.85
C SER A 316 -4.59 1.34 6.84
N MET A 317 -3.91 1.79 5.78
CA MET A 317 -2.44 1.75 5.70
C MET A 317 -1.77 2.63 6.78
N GLU A 318 -2.29 3.83 6.99
CA GLU A 318 -1.78 4.72 8.05
C GLU A 318 -2.06 4.14 9.44
N GLN A 319 -3.25 3.58 9.64
CA GLN A 319 -3.64 2.95 10.90
C GLN A 319 -2.80 1.72 11.25
N VAL A 320 -2.51 0.83 10.30
CA VAL A 320 -1.69 -0.37 10.59
C VAL A 320 -0.25 -0.01 10.93
N LYS A 321 0.34 0.96 10.22
CA LYS A 321 1.68 1.47 10.52
C LYS A 321 1.74 2.12 11.89
N GLN A 322 0.69 2.83 12.29
CA GLN A 322 0.59 3.44 13.61
C GLN A 322 0.36 2.39 14.71
N HIS A 323 -0.48 1.37 14.44
CA HIS A 323 -0.78 0.28 15.38
C HIS A 323 0.49 -0.48 15.76
N TYR A 324 1.29 -0.87 14.76
CA TYR A 324 2.52 -1.65 14.96
C TYR A 324 3.79 -0.79 15.03
N ARG A 325 3.68 0.53 15.23
CA ARG A 325 4.82 1.45 15.22
C ARG A 325 5.91 1.05 16.21
N LYS A 326 5.54 0.59 17.40
CA LYS A 326 6.47 0.16 18.45
C LYS A 326 7.09 -1.20 18.17
N ASP A 327 6.44 -2.00 17.34
CA ASP A 327 6.85 -3.37 16.99
C ASP A 327 7.64 -3.42 15.68
N GLY A 328 8.08 -2.27 15.16
CA GLY A 328 8.81 -2.17 13.89
C GLY A 328 7.94 -2.15 12.63
N LYS A 329 6.63 -1.95 12.75
CA LYS A 329 5.62 -1.99 11.66
C LYS A 329 5.47 -3.40 11.08
N GLY A 330 5.30 -3.57 9.76
CA GLY A 330 5.18 -4.91 9.16
C GLY A 330 3.87 -5.63 9.46
N GLY A 331 2.76 -4.90 9.58
CA GLY A 331 1.45 -5.49 9.84
C GLY A 331 0.53 -5.41 8.63
N CYS A 332 -0.52 -6.22 8.65
CA CYS A 332 -1.61 -6.18 7.67
C CYS A 332 -2.91 -5.68 8.31
N CYS A 333 -3.60 -4.76 7.65
CA CYS A 333 -4.98 -4.41 7.97
C CYS A 333 -5.94 -5.07 6.98
N PHE A 334 -6.85 -5.90 7.49
CA PHE A 334 -7.97 -6.45 6.74
C PHE A 334 -9.23 -5.66 7.06
N SER A 335 -9.94 -5.20 6.03
CA SER A 335 -11.25 -4.58 6.20
C SER A 335 -12.25 -5.11 5.19
N VAL A 336 -13.49 -5.32 5.63
CA VAL A 336 -14.60 -5.66 4.77
C VAL A 336 -15.62 -4.53 4.82
N LEU A 337 -15.93 -3.97 3.64
CA LEU A 337 -16.98 -2.97 3.47
C LEU A 337 -18.29 -3.70 3.12
N TYR A 338 -19.18 -3.81 4.11
CA TYR A 338 -20.46 -4.47 3.91
C TYR A 338 -21.46 -3.52 3.25
N ARG A 339 -22.22 -4.06 2.30
CA ARG A 339 -23.26 -3.30 1.61
C ARG A 339 -24.35 -2.84 2.60
N GLY A 340 -24.35 -1.56 2.96
CA GLY A 340 -25.39 -0.92 3.77
C GLY A 340 -25.30 -1.17 5.28
N SER A 341 -24.29 -1.89 5.78
CA SER A 341 -24.18 -2.27 7.20
C SER A 341 -22.83 -1.93 7.84
N GLY A 342 -22.12 -0.94 7.30
CA GLY A 342 -20.84 -0.47 7.85
C GLY A 342 -19.62 -1.28 7.40
N SER A 343 -18.55 -1.22 8.18
CA SER A 343 -17.27 -1.88 7.89
C SER A 343 -16.71 -2.53 9.16
N ARG A 344 -16.12 -3.72 9.02
CA ARG A 344 -15.29 -4.33 10.08
C ARG A 344 -13.82 -4.24 9.70
N MET A 345 -12.93 -4.20 10.69
CA MET A 345 -11.50 -4.05 10.48
C MET A 345 -10.69 -4.79 11.54
N VAL A 346 -9.64 -5.50 11.11
CA VAL A 346 -8.70 -6.15 12.01
C VAL A 346 -7.26 -5.90 11.58
N PHE A 347 -6.38 -5.74 12.56
CA PHE A 347 -4.93 -5.71 12.37
C PHE A 347 -4.35 -7.08 12.67
N VAL A 348 -3.55 -7.62 11.75
CA VAL A 348 -2.92 -8.94 11.86
C VAL A 348 -1.42 -8.76 11.65
N LYS A 349 -0.59 -9.41 12.47
CA LYS A 349 0.86 -9.38 12.32
C LYS A 349 1.49 -10.69 12.78
N GLY A 350 2.53 -11.10 12.05
CA GLY A 350 3.31 -12.30 12.33
C GLY A 350 2.63 -13.58 11.84
N ASP A 351 3.47 -14.54 11.45
CA ASP A 351 3.06 -15.79 10.80
C ASP A 351 2.00 -16.52 11.61
N ARG A 352 2.16 -16.59 12.94
CA ARG A 352 1.21 -17.27 13.83
C ARG A 352 -0.22 -16.74 13.72
N MET A 353 -0.43 -15.43 13.88
CA MET A 353 -1.78 -14.85 13.87
C MET A 353 -2.39 -14.92 12.46
N GLN A 354 -1.56 -14.75 11.43
CA GLN A 354 -1.99 -14.91 10.04
C GLN A 354 -2.40 -16.36 9.74
N ASP A 355 -1.61 -17.34 10.16
CA ASP A 355 -1.90 -18.75 9.98
C ASP A 355 -3.17 -19.17 10.69
N HIS A 356 -3.39 -18.71 11.93
CA HIS A 356 -4.67 -18.94 12.62
C HIS A 356 -5.85 -18.29 11.88
N PHE A 357 -5.68 -17.06 11.37
CA PHE A 357 -6.73 -16.38 10.62
C PHE A 357 -7.08 -17.11 9.32
N TYR A 358 -6.08 -17.52 8.53
CA TYR A 358 -6.30 -18.31 7.31
C TYR A 358 -6.83 -19.71 7.59
N SER A 359 -6.38 -20.35 8.67
CA SER A 359 -6.92 -21.63 9.13
C SER A 359 -8.41 -21.53 9.45
N LEU A 360 -8.84 -20.42 10.05
CA LEU A 360 -10.26 -20.18 10.32
C LEU A 360 -11.07 -20.05 9.02
N ILE A 361 -10.56 -19.29 8.05
CA ILE A 361 -11.18 -19.17 6.71
C ILE A 361 -11.30 -20.55 6.05
N SER A 362 -10.22 -21.34 6.06
CA SER A 362 -10.17 -22.68 5.48
C SER A 362 -11.20 -23.62 6.13
N ALA A 363 -11.31 -23.58 7.45
CA ALA A 363 -12.25 -24.38 8.22
C ALA A 363 -13.71 -24.02 7.91
N LEU A 364 -14.00 -22.73 7.75
CA LEU A 364 -15.32 -22.23 7.31
C LEU A 364 -15.66 -22.68 5.89
N CYS A 365 -14.72 -22.58 4.94
CA CYS A 365 -14.90 -23.03 3.55
C CYS A 365 -15.21 -24.52 3.45
N ARG A 366 -14.57 -25.34 4.29
CA ARG A 366 -14.81 -26.79 4.37
C ARG A 366 -16.10 -27.16 5.11
N HIS A 367 -16.90 -26.16 5.49
CA HIS A 367 -18.09 -26.31 6.34
C HIS A 367 -17.79 -27.16 7.58
N GLN A 368 -16.61 -26.98 8.20
CA GLN A 368 -16.25 -27.70 9.42
C GLN A 368 -17.14 -27.28 10.60
N PHE A 369 -17.78 -26.10 10.54
CA PHE A 369 -18.71 -25.65 11.57
C PHE A 369 -19.75 -24.65 11.07
N SER A 370 -20.83 -24.48 11.85
CA SER A 370 -21.89 -23.50 11.58
C SER A 370 -21.39 -22.08 11.82
N ARG A 371 -21.67 -21.17 10.87
CA ARG A 371 -21.42 -19.73 11.00
C ARG A 371 -22.06 -19.12 12.25
N SER A 372 -23.14 -19.74 12.76
CA SER A 372 -23.80 -19.32 14.00
C SER A 372 -22.91 -19.38 15.24
N VAL A 373 -21.82 -20.15 15.23
CA VAL A 373 -20.81 -20.17 16.31
C VAL A 373 -20.26 -18.76 16.55
N ILE A 374 -19.93 -18.03 15.48
CA ILE A 374 -19.31 -16.70 15.57
C ILE A 374 -20.25 -15.70 16.23
N PHE A 375 -21.50 -15.67 15.79
CA PHE A 375 -22.52 -14.78 16.35
C PHE A 375 -22.82 -15.10 17.82
N GLN A 376 -22.92 -16.38 18.17
CA GLN A 376 -23.16 -16.77 19.56
C GLN A 376 -21.98 -16.44 20.46
N MET A 377 -20.74 -16.62 19.98
CA MET A 377 -19.56 -16.23 20.76
C MET A 377 -19.49 -14.72 21.00
N GLU A 378 -19.84 -13.91 19.99
CA GLU A 378 -19.92 -12.45 20.15
C GLU A 378 -20.99 -12.11 21.19
N GLU A 379 -22.18 -12.69 21.10
CA GLU A 379 -23.26 -12.46 22.08
C GLU A 379 -22.87 -12.83 23.52
N GLU A 380 -22.24 -13.98 23.74
CA GLU A 380 -21.92 -14.49 25.08
C GLU A 380 -20.78 -13.71 25.77
N PHE A 381 -19.80 -13.22 25.01
CA PHE A 381 -18.65 -12.48 25.55
C PHE A 381 -18.75 -10.96 25.42
N THR A 382 -19.78 -10.45 24.73
CA THR A 382 -20.04 -9.01 24.68
C THR A 382 -20.30 -8.49 26.09
N GLY A 383 -19.58 -7.43 26.49
CA GLY A 383 -19.75 -6.76 27.78
C GLY A 383 -18.86 -7.28 28.92
N TRP A 384 -17.98 -8.25 28.66
CA TRP A 384 -17.05 -8.78 29.68
C TRP A 384 -15.92 -7.82 30.07
N GLY A 385 -15.82 -6.65 29.44
CA GLY A 385 -14.69 -5.73 29.60
C GLY A 385 -13.44 -6.22 28.86
N GLU A 386 -12.37 -5.42 28.91
CA GLU A 386 -11.14 -5.71 28.14
C GLU A 386 -9.88 -5.83 29.03
N ASN A 387 -9.93 -5.34 30.27
CA ASN A 387 -8.79 -5.34 31.19
C ASN A 387 -9.09 -6.23 32.39
N PHE A 388 -8.20 -7.16 32.67
CA PHE A 388 -8.38 -8.16 33.71
C PHE A 388 -7.14 -8.24 34.59
N GLY A 389 -7.33 -8.30 35.92
CA GLY A 389 -6.24 -8.60 36.84
C GLY A 389 -5.68 -10.02 36.60
N VAL A 390 -4.51 -10.34 37.14
CA VAL A 390 -3.86 -11.65 36.91
C VAL A 390 -4.75 -12.82 37.38
N ASP A 391 -5.31 -12.73 38.59
CA ASP A 391 -6.16 -13.78 39.16
C ASP A 391 -7.51 -13.86 38.41
N GLU A 392 -8.13 -12.70 38.17
CA GLU A 392 -9.37 -12.59 37.41
C GLU A 392 -9.24 -13.15 35.99
N TYR A 393 -8.16 -12.85 35.28
CA TYR A 393 -7.89 -13.38 33.96
C TYR A 393 -7.77 -14.90 33.98
N THR A 394 -7.14 -15.47 35.01
CA THR A 394 -6.96 -16.93 35.12
C THR A 394 -8.32 -17.63 35.22
N ASP A 395 -9.20 -17.13 36.07
CA ASP A 395 -10.55 -17.67 36.25
C ASP A 395 -11.41 -17.45 34.99
N LEU A 396 -11.44 -16.23 34.45
CA LEU A 396 -12.23 -15.91 33.26
C LEU A 396 -11.73 -16.67 32.03
N ARG A 397 -10.42 -16.89 31.88
CA ARG A 397 -9.85 -17.70 30.79
C ARG A 397 -10.38 -19.12 30.82
N PHE A 398 -10.49 -19.72 31.99
CA PHE A 398 -11.07 -21.07 32.13
C PHE A 398 -12.55 -21.09 31.73
N ILE A 399 -13.32 -20.09 32.18
CA ILE A 399 -14.74 -19.97 31.83
C ILE A 399 -14.91 -19.77 30.32
N MET A 400 -14.17 -18.85 29.71
CA MET A 400 -14.20 -18.60 28.27
C MET A 400 -13.87 -19.86 27.47
N ASN A 401 -12.85 -20.62 27.86
CA ASN A 401 -12.49 -21.88 27.20
C ASN A 401 -13.62 -22.91 27.26
N ASN A 402 -14.22 -23.09 28.43
CA ASN A 402 -15.34 -24.01 28.60
C ASN A 402 -16.56 -23.57 27.78
N GLU A 403 -16.83 -22.27 27.72
CA GLU A 403 -17.93 -21.72 26.95
C GLU A 403 -17.69 -21.87 25.45
N THR A 404 -16.48 -21.60 24.95
CA THR A 404 -16.09 -21.89 23.56
C THR A 404 -16.33 -23.36 23.21
N LYS A 405 -15.85 -24.28 24.06
CA LYS A 405 -16.04 -25.73 23.87
C LYS A 405 -17.53 -26.11 23.86
N ARG A 406 -18.34 -25.50 24.74
CA ARG A 406 -19.79 -25.72 24.81
C ARG A 406 -20.49 -25.26 23.54
N ILE A 407 -20.20 -24.05 23.05
CA ILE A 407 -20.80 -23.48 21.84
C ILE A 407 -20.46 -24.33 20.62
N VAL A 408 -19.18 -24.63 20.41
CA VAL A 408 -18.70 -25.49 19.32
C VAL A 408 -19.36 -26.87 19.40
N GLY A 409 -19.40 -27.48 20.58
CA GLY A 409 -20.01 -28.79 20.80
C GLY A 409 -21.49 -28.87 20.39
N ARG A 410 -22.27 -27.81 20.67
CA ARG A 410 -23.70 -27.71 20.34
C ARG A 410 -23.97 -27.40 18.87
N LYS A 411 -23.15 -26.54 18.26
CA LYS A 411 -23.43 -25.96 16.92
C LYS A 411 -22.73 -26.68 15.76
N SER A 412 -21.81 -27.60 16.05
CA SER A 412 -21.14 -28.43 15.04
C SER A 412 -21.78 -29.83 14.93
N GLY A 413 -23.11 -29.89 14.87
CA GLY A 413 -23.87 -31.15 14.76
C GLY A 413 -23.41 -31.99 13.55
N GLY A 414 -23.13 -33.29 13.77
CA GLY A 414 -22.64 -34.20 12.74
C GLY A 414 -21.12 -34.25 12.54
N LYS A 415 -20.32 -33.43 13.25
CA LYS A 415 -18.85 -33.44 13.18
C LYS A 415 -18.22 -34.37 14.21
N SER A 416 -17.03 -34.88 13.87
CA SER A 416 -16.23 -35.75 14.74
C SER A 416 -15.77 -35.01 16.01
N SER A 417 -15.36 -35.77 17.03
CA SER A 417 -14.81 -35.19 18.26
C SER A 417 -13.49 -34.44 18.00
N GLU A 418 -12.72 -34.89 17.01
CA GLU A 418 -11.43 -34.31 16.63
C GLU A 418 -11.63 -32.94 15.95
N GLU A 419 -12.49 -32.85 14.93
CA GLU A 419 -12.82 -31.57 14.25
C GLU A 419 -13.35 -30.51 15.23
N LYS A 420 -14.13 -30.92 16.24
CA LYS A 420 -14.65 -30.02 17.27
C LYS A 420 -13.53 -29.49 18.18
N GLN A 421 -12.57 -30.35 18.51
CA GLN A 421 -11.43 -29.99 19.35
C GLN A 421 -10.50 -29.04 18.59
N GLU A 422 -10.18 -29.34 17.33
CA GLU A 422 -9.38 -28.48 16.45
C GLU A 422 -9.95 -27.06 16.34
N LEU A 423 -11.26 -26.94 16.11
CA LEU A 423 -11.91 -25.63 16.06
C LEU A 423 -11.86 -24.91 17.41
N THR A 424 -12.10 -25.63 18.50
CA THR A 424 -12.05 -25.05 19.85
C THR A 424 -10.66 -24.47 20.11
N ASP A 425 -9.61 -25.23 19.78
CA ASP A 425 -8.23 -24.81 19.96
C ASP A 425 -7.88 -23.62 19.06
N LEU A 426 -8.32 -23.63 17.80
CA LEU A 426 -8.14 -22.51 16.89
C LEU A 426 -8.78 -21.21 17.42
N LEU A 427 -10.02 -21.27 17.90
CA LEU A 427 -10.73 -20.11 18.43
C LEU A 427 -10.07 -19.59 19.72
N ILE A 428 -9.56 -20.48 20.57
CA ILE A 428 -8.80 -20.11 21.78
C ILE A 428 -7.46 -19.46 21.40
N ASN A 429 -6.76 -20.00 20.41
CA ASN A 429 -5.50 -19.46 19.92
C ASN A 429 -5.68 -18.05 19.33
N LEU A 430 -6.72 -17.84 18.53
CA LEU A 430 -7.07 -16.52 18.00
C LEU A 430 -7.35 -15.49 19.11
N ARG A 431 -8.07 -15.88 20.18
CA ARG A 431 -8.29 -15.00 21.33
C ARG A 431 -6.97 -14.68 22.03
N THR A 432 -6.07 -15.67 22.11
CA THR A 432 -4.74 -15.50 22.70
C THR A 432 -3.90 -14.52 21.87
N ASP A 433 -4.00 -14.56 20.54
CA ASP A 433 -3.24 -13.67 19.65
C ASP A 433 -3.63 -12.18 19.80
N VAL A 434 -4.87 -11.90 20.22
CA VAL A 434 -5.35 -10.54 20.53
C VAL A 434 -5.29 -10.20 22.02
N THR A 435 -4.67 -11.06 22.83
CA THR A 435 -4.41 -10.81 24.25
C THR A 435 -3.00 -10.25 24.43
N LYS A 436 -2.86 -9.16 25.20
CA LYS A 436 -1.58 -8.51 25.51
C LYS A 436 -1.36 -8.47 27.02
N GLU A 437 -0.11 -8.60 27.44
CA GLU A 437 0.26 -8.31 28.82
C GLU A 437 0.13 -6.81 29.09
N ALA A 438 -0.52 -6.47 30.21
CA ALA A 438 -0.66 -5.12 30.72
C ALA A 438 0.10 -5.02 32.05
N LYS A 439 0.37 -3.79 32.50
CA LYS A 439 1.18 -3.53 33.70
C LYS A 439 0.73 -4.32 34.94
N ASP A 440 -0.58 -4.47 35.12
CA ASP A 440 -1.20 -5.08 36.29
C ASP A 440 -2.10 -6.29 35.92
N GLY A 441 -1.89 -6.91 34.75
CA GLY A 441 -2.70 -8.04 34.30
C GLY A 441 -2.68 -8.25 32.78
N PHE A 442 -3.86 -8.46 32.20
CA PHE A 442 -4.02 -8.77 30.78
C PHE A 442 -5.07 -7.87 30.12
N TYR A 443 -4.82 -7.52 28.86
CA TYR A 443 -5.75 -6.83 27.99
C TYR A 443 -6.20 -7.78 26.86
N ILE A 444 -7.50 -7.96 26.67
CA ILE A 444 -8.06 -8.73 25.54
C ILE A 444 -8.82 -7.78 24.62
N ASP A 445 -8.39 -7.67 23.36
CA ASP A 445 -9.12 -6.93 22.34
C ASP A 445 -10.26 -7.77 21.77
N PHE A 446 -11.40 -7.81 22.47
CA PHE A 446 -12.58 -8.55 22.03
C PHE A 446 -13.14 -8.02 20.70
N ASN A 447 -13.03 -6.72 20.45
CA ASN A 447 -13.46 -6.14 19.18
C ASN A 447 -12.64 -6.72 18.02
N ALA A 448 -11.31 -6.75 18.15
CA ALA A 448 -10.44 -7.40 17.17
C ALA A 448 -10.72 -8.90 17.05
N TYR A 449 -10.99 -9.60 18.16
CA TYR A 449 -11.33 -11.02 18.15
C TYR A 449 -12.57 -11.31 17.30
N PHE A 450 -13.66 -10.56 17.52
CA PHE A 450 -14.91 -10.74 16.79
C PHE A 450 -14.83 -10.24 15.36
N ASP A 451 -14.17 -9.09 15.11
CA ASP A 451 -13.94 -8.59 13.76
C ASP A 451 -13.14 -9.59 12.93
N LEU A 452 -12.11 -10.23 13.50
CA LEU A 452 -11.35 -11.29 12.85
C LEU A 452 -12.27 -12.44 12.41
N MET A 453 -13.13 -12.94 13.32
CA MET A 453 -14.02 -14.06 13.00
C MET A 453 -15.08 -13.68 11.96
N HIS A 454 -15.69 -12.50 12.07
CA HIS A 454 -16.68 -12.02 11.09
C HIS A 454 -16.07 -11.76 9.71
N ILE A 455 -14.84 -11.23 9.66
CA ILE A 455 -14.12 -11.08 8.40
C ILE A 455 -13.80 -12.46 7.83
N ALA A 456 -13.35 -13.42 8.64
CA ALA A 456 -13.07 -14.78 8.17
C ALA A 456 -14.33 -15.47 7.60
N GLU A 457 -15.48 -15.37 8.29
CA GLU A 457 -16.79 -15.83 7.78
C GLU A 457 -17.09 -15.23 6.42
N LYS A 458 -16.87 -13.93 6.31
CA LYS A 458 -17.21 -13.19 5.10
C LYS A 458 -16.32 -13.60 3.94
N LEU A 459 -15.01 -13.72 4.16
CA LEU A 459 -14.05 -14.18 3.15
C LEU A 459 -14.33 -15.63 2.71
N ALA A 460 -14.67 -16.51 3.65
CA ALA A 460 -15.06 -17.88 3.36
C ALA A 460 -16.31 -17.95 2.48
N SER A 461 -17.30 -17.10 2.73
CA SER A 461 -18.53 -17.03 1.92
C SER A 461 -18.31 -16.69 0.43
N PHE A 462 -17.14 -16.14 0.09
CA PHE A 462 -16.77 -15.81 -1.29
C PHE A 462 -15.88 -16.87 -1.96
N SER A 463 -15.35 -17.82 -1.17
CA SER A 463 -14.48 -18.89 -1.64
C SER A 463 -15.25 -20.21 -1.89
N GLU A 464 -16.54 -20.25 -1.53
CA GLU A 464 -17.48 -21.38 -1.72
C GLU A 464 -18.01 -21.54 -3.16
N LYS A 465 -17.37 -20.92 -4.18
CA LYS A 465 -17.80 -21.00 -5.58
C LYS A 465 -16.72 -21.48 -6.52
#